data_AF-A0A7N2L1S4-F1
#
_entry.id   AF-A0A7N2L1S4-F1
#
_cell.length_a   1.000
_cell.length_b   1.000
_cell.length_c   1.000
_cell.angle_alpha   90.00
_cell.angle_beta   90.00
_cell.angle_gamma   90.00
#
_symmetry.space_group_name_H-M   'P 1'
#
loop_
_entity.id
_entity.type
_entity.pdbx_description
1 polymer ?
#
loop_
_entity_poly.entity_id
_entity_poly.type
_entity_poly.pdbx_seq_one_letter_code
_entity_poly.pdbx_strand_id
1 'polypeptide(L)'
;MDGKKQLQSVLQTSSSEMKPQANDVVHGQEYERRAQKLKEDVRIIFANAVDSVATFELIDSVNKLGLASDFDMEIKEALDTIASTKKKISSPEEDLYTTALRFRLFRQHGYEVSQDMFRGFMDEKTGLFRENTHINIKEMLELLEASHLGLEGENILDVARDFLTATLKESISSLDSDLAKQVVHVLELPSQRRVQWFDVKWHINSYEKDIHMNSSLLELAKLHFNIVQAVLQKDLRESSRWWRSLGLTENLSFARDRLAESFMCSVGLAFEPEYTCLRKWLTKVVILILIIDDVYDVYGTLEELKHFTNAVNRSALQNITAENFQYKIGLNILLILNFWVGFFLVLT
;
A
#
# COMPACT_ATOMS: atom_id res chain seq x y z
N MET A 1 -21.96 2.73 -3.84
CA MET A 1 -22.13 3.35 -5.18
C MET A 1 -20.95 4.28 -5.52
N ASP A 2 -19.70 3.92 -5.16
CA ASP A 2 -18.58 4.88 -5.27
C ASP A 2 -17.24 4.31 -5.80
N GLY A 3 -17.08 2.98 -5.91
CA GLY A 3 -15.89 2.39 -6.53
C GLY A 3 -15.75 2.71 -8.03
N LYS A 4 -16.87 2.82 -8.77
CA LYS A 4 -16.88 3.21 -10.18
C LYS A 4 -16.50 4.67 -10.41
N LYS A 5 -16.84 5.58 -9.47
CA LYS A 5 -16.46 6.99 -9.54
C LYS A 5 -15.00 7.20 -9.17
N GLN A 6 -14.47 6.47 -8.18
CA GLN A 6 -13.03 6.43 -7.92
C GLN A 6 -12.25 5.86 -9.12
N LEU A 7 -12.68 4.73 -9.70
CA LEU A 7 -12.08 4.17 -10.93
C LEU A 7 -12.11 5.16 -12.09
N GLN A 8 -13.24 5.85 -12.32
CA GLN A 8 -13.30 6.90 -13.34
C GLN A 8 -12.42 8.10 -12.98
N SER A 9 -12.32 8.52 -11.72
CA SER A 9 -11.45 9.64 -11.34
C SER A 9 -9.96 9.30 -11.49
N VAL A 10 -9.57 8.06 -11.21
CA VAL A 10 -8.20 7.53 -11.39
C VAL A 10 -7.87 7.34 -12.88
N LEU A 11 -8.86 7.01 -13.71
CA LEU A 11 -8.70 6.83 -15.16
C LEU A 11 -8.94 8.09 -16.01
N GLN A 12 -9.67 9.10 -15.52
CA GLN A 12 -10.01 10.33 -16.25
C GLN A 12 -9.04 11.49 -15.97
N THR A 13 -8.38 11.54 -14.79
CA THR A 13 -7.37 12.58 -14.53
C THR A 13 -6.09 12.39 -15.36
N SER A 14 -5.91 11.25 -16.02
CA SER A 14 -4.83 11.01 -17.00
C SER A 14 -5.10 11.58 -18.41
N SER A 15 -6.19 12.33 -18.64
CA SER A 15 -6.54 12.80 -20.00
C SER A 15 -6.07 14.22 -20.35
N SER A 16 -5.75 15.08 -19.37
CA SER A 16 -5.38 16.48 -19.63
C SER A 16 -3.90 16.84 -19.44
N GLU A 17 -3.08 15.96 -18.86
CA GLU A 17 -1.64 16.18 -18.77
C GLU A 17 -0.89 14.94 -19.25
N MET A 18 -0.17 15.13 -20.37
CA MET A 18 0.73 14.19 -21.04
C MET A 18 0.12 12.85 -21.51
N LYS A 19 -0.58 12.89 -22.66
CA LYS A 19 -0.81 11.69 -23.48
C LYS A 19 0.50 11.23 -24.11
N PRO A 20 0.89 9.94 -24.02
CA PRO A 20 1.95 9.40 -24.86
C PRO A 20 1.44 9.38 -26.32
N GLN A 21 2.05 10.17 -27.18
CA GLN A 21 1.91 10.03 -28.63
C GLN A 21 2.96 9.04 -29.14
N ALA A 22 2.57 8.28 -30.16
CA ALA A 22 3.30 7.17 -30.76
C ALA A 22 4.76 7.50 -31.11
N ASN A 23 5.66 7.27 -30.15
CA ASN A 23 7.13 7.17 -30.27
C ASN A 23 7.68 6.46 -29.01
N ASP A 24 7.06 5.34 -28.64
CA ASP A 24 7.13 4.73 -27.30
C ASP A 24 8.53 4.27 -26.86
N VAL A 25 9.44 3.96 -27.79
CA VAL A 25 10.79 3.47 -27.43
C VAL A 25 11.75 4.63 -27.09
N VAL A 26 11.72 5.71 -27.89
CA VAL A 26 12.63 6.86 -27.71
C VAL A 26 12.21 7.69 -26.49
N HIS A 27 10.90 7.83 -26.26
CA HIS A 27 10.40 8.47 -25.04
C HIS A 27 10.69 7.63 -23.80
N GLY A 28 10.52 6.29 -23.86
CA GLY A 28 10.85 5.40 -22.75
C GLY A 28 12.31 5.51 -22.29
N GLN A 29 13.26 5.53 -23.24
CA GLN A 29 14.68 5.66 -22.93
C GLN A 29 15.04 7.01 -22.29
N GLU A 30 14.42 8.11 -22.72
CA GLU A 30 14.66 9.42 -22.12
C GLU A 30 14.07 9.51 -20.70
N TYR A 31 12.91 8.91 -20.45
CA TYR A 31 12.33 8.81 -19.11
C TYR A 31 13.20 7.97 -18.17
N GLU A 32 13.69 6.82 -18.62
CA GLU A 32 14.61 5.98 -17.83
C GLU A 32 15.90 6.74 -17.49
N ARG A 33 16.49 7.43 -18.47
CA ARG A 33 17.70 8.23 -18.27
C ARG A 33 17.46 9.36 -17.25
N ARG A 34 16.31 10.04 -17.33
CA ARG A 34 15.93 11.08 -16.38
C ARG A 34 15.71 10.51 -14.98
N ALA A 35 14.99 9.39 -14.87
CA ALA A 35 14.78 8.70 -13.60
C ALA A 35 16.10 8.32 -12.93
N GLN A 36 17.05 7.76 -13.69
CA GLN A 36 18.36 7.38 -13.14
C GLN A 36 19.16 8.59 -12.64
N LYS A 37 19.12 9.71 -13.37
CA LYS A 37 19.74 10.95 -12.90
C LYS A 37 19.11 11.43 -11.59
N LEU A 38 17.78 11.44 -11.51
CA LEU A 38 17.07 11.87 -10.30
C LEU A 38 17.32 10.92 -9.11
N LYS A 39 17.44 9.61 -9.35
CA LYS A 39 17.85 8.65 -8.31
C LYS A 39 19.21 8.99 -7.75
N GLU A 40 20.18 9.30 -8.61
CA GLU A 40 21.51 9.71 -8.16
C GLU A 40 21.47 11.01 -7.35
N ASP A 41 20.70 12.01 -7.79
CA ASP A 41 20.50 13.24 -7.02
C ASP A 41 19.94 12.93 -5.61
N VAL A 42 18.99 11.99 -5.49
CA VAL A 42 18.42 11.58 -4.19
C VAL A 42 19.44 10.82 -3.33
N ARG A 43 20.29 9.96 -3.93
CA ARG A 43 21.40 9.31 -3.19
C ARG A 43 22.37 10.31 -2.58
N ILE A 44 22.65 11.39 -3.30
CA ILE A 44 23.48 12.49 -2.77
C ILE A 44 22.79 13.15 -1.57
N ILE A 45 21.46 13.30 -1.58
CA ILE A 45 20.72 13.82 -0.42
C ILE A 45 20.86 12.89 0.78
N PHE A 46 20.72 11.57 0.60
CA PHE A 46 20.97 10.59 1.66
C PHE A 46 22.37 10.72 2.25
N ALA A 47 23.39 10.83 1.40
CA ALA A 47 24.78 11.00 1.83
C ALA A 47 25.04 12.30 2.60
N ASN A 48 24.25 13.35 2.37
CA ASN A 48 24.39 14.65 3.03
C ASN A 48 23.55 14.78 4.31
N ALA A 49 22.49 14.00 4.46
CA ALA A 49 21.53 14.13 5.56
C ALA A 49 22.01 13.51 6.89
N VAL A 50 23.28 13.15 7.03
CA VAL A 50 23.83 12.26 8.08
C VAL A 50 23.44 12.68 9.51
N ASP A 51 22.85 11.72 10.25
CA ASP A 51 22.61 11.76 11.70
C ASP A 51 21.79 12.97 12.18
N SER A 52 20.66 13.23 11.51
CA SER A 52 19.76 14.34 11.84
C SER A 52 18.29 13.97 11.69
N VAL A 53 17.41 14.80 12.24
CA VAL A 53 15.95 14.71 12.00
C VAL A 53 15.63 14.66 10.50
N ALA A 54 16.42 15.39 9.69
CA ALA A 54 16.28 15.41 8.24
C ALA A 54 16.53 14.03 7.59
N THR A 55 17.35 13.15 8.19
CA THR A 55 17.48 11.77 7.69
C THR A 55 16.16 11.02 7.81
N PHE A 56 15.50 11.13 8.96
CA PHE A 56 14.20 10.47 9.18
C PHE A 56 13.12 11.05 8.28
N GLU A 57 13.06 12.38 8.13
CA GLU A 57 12.10 13.04 7.23
C GLU A 57 12.31 12.65 5.76
N LEU A 58 13.57 12.46 5.33
CA LEU A 58 13.88 11.96 3.99
C LEU A 58 13.40 10.52 3.80
N ILE A 59 13.72 9.63 4.74
CA ILE A 59 13.27 8.22 4.68
C ILE A 59 11.74 8.16 4.65
N ASP A 60 11.06 8.92 5.51
CA ASP A 60 9.61 8.98 5.56
C ASP A 60 9.00 9.47 4.24
N SER A 61 9.58 10.53 3.66
CA SER A 61 9.16 11.05 2.36
C SER A 61 9.35 10.01 1.25
N VAL A 62 10.50 9.35 1.19
CA VAL A 62 10.80 8.30 0.20
C VAL A 62 9.81 7.14 0.32
N ASN A 63 9.50 6.69 1.55
CA ASN A 63 8.53 5.63 1.80
C ASN A 63 7.11 6.02 1.37
N LYS A 64 6.64 7.21 1.77
CA LYS A 64 5.31 7.74 1.46
C LYS A 64 5.11 8.01 -0.04
N LEU A 65 6.19 8.38 -0.74
CA LEU A 65 6.18 8.60 -2.19
C LEU A 65 6.29 7.31 -3.01
N GLY A 66 6.33 6.13 -2.37
CA GLY A 66 6.37 4.84 -3.04
C GLY A 66 7.72 4.55 -3.70
N LEU A 67 8.81 5.15 -3.20
CA LEU A 67 10.15 5.04 -3.75
C LEU A 67 11.08 4.13 -2.92
N ALA A 68 10.58 3.52 -1.83
CA ALA A 68 11.38 2.76 -0.89
C ALA A 68 12.28 1.69 -1.56
N SER A 69 11.71 0.88 -2.46
CA SER A 69 12.44 -0.18 -3.16
C SER A 69 13.60 0.31 -4.03
N ASP A 70 13.57 1.56 -4.47
CA ASP A 70 14.65 2.18 -5.23
C ASP A 70 15.85 2.60 -4.34
N PHE A 71 15.64 2.65 -3.01
CA PHE A 71 16.60 3.17 -2.02
C PHE A 71 16.75 2.27 -0.78
N ASP A 72 16.39 0.99 -0.85
CA ASP A 72 16.41 0.07 0.30
C ASP A 72 17.78 0.01 0.99
N MET A 73 18.86 0.08 0.22
CA MET A 73 20.23 0.05 0.74
C MET A 73 20.54 1.33 1.51
N GLU A 74 20.26 2.49 0.91
CA GLU A 74 20.50 3.81 1.49
C GLU A 74 19.67 4.02 2.76
N ILE A 75 18.40 3.60 2.76
CA ILE A 75 17.52 3.65 3.93
C ILE A 75 18.09 2.77 5.05
N LYS A 76 18.48 1.54 4.74
CA LYS A 76 19.04 0.62 5.73
C LYS A 76 20.34 1.15 6.33
N GLU A 77 21.28 1.58 5.50
CA GLU A 77 22.56 2.14 5.93
C GLU A 77 22.38 3.38 6.82
N ALA A 78 21.44 4.26 6.48
CA ALA A 78 21.10 5.43 7.28
C ALA A 78 20.56 5.04 8.65
N LEU A 79 19.61 4.10 8.72
CA LEU A 79 19.03 3.63 9.99
C LEU A 79 20.06 2.87 10.84
N ASP A 80 20.89 2.03 10.24
CA ASP A 80 21.98 1.30 10.91
C ASP A 80 22.99 2.29 11.53
N THR A 81 23.34 3.33 10.78
CA THR A 81 24.23 4.41 11.25
C THR A 81 23.64 5.10 12.47
N ILE A 82 22.39 5.56 12.41
CA ILE A 82 21.72 6.26 13.52
C ILE A 82 21.56 5.34 14.74
N ALA A 83 21.20 4.08 14.53
CA ALA A 83 21.08 3.09 15.61
C ALA A 83 22.41 2.85 16.32
N SER A 84 23.53 2.85 15.58
CA SER A 84 24.87 2.68 16.12
C SER A 84 25.35 3.90 16.93
N THR A 85 25.03 5.11 16.47
CA THR A 85 25.45 6.37 17.11
C THR A 85 24.70 6.61 18.43
N LYS A 86 23.41 6.24 18.50
CA LYS A 86 22.57 6.52 19.66
C LYS A 86 22.81 5.64 20.89
N LYS A 87 23.71 4.65 20.84
CA LYS A 87 24.24 4.01 22.07
C LYS A 87 24.97 4.99 23.00
N LYS A 88 25.29 6.22 22.55
CA LYS A 88 25.95 7.25 23.37
C LYS A 88 25.05 8.37 23.90
N ILE A 89 23.85 8.59 23.36
CA ILE A 89 23.05 9.78 23.69
C ILE A 89 21.56 9.40 23.69
N SER A 90 21.07 8.92 24.84
CA SER A 90 19.71 9.25 25.27
C SER A 90 19.73 10.75 25.62
N SER A 91 19.61 11.62 24.62
CA SER A 91 19.57 13.07 24.84
C SER A 91 18.25 13.42 25.51
N PRO A 92 18.27 14.12 26.66
CA PRO A 92 17.08 14.66 27.30
C PRO A 92 16.38 15.79 26.50
N GLU A 93 16.70 15.97 25.22
CA GLU A 93 16.36 17.14 24.40
C GLU A 93 15.66 16.81 23.06
N GLU A 94 15.42 15.53 22.73
CA GLU A 94 14.72 15.15 21.49
C GLU A 94 13.22 15.47 21.63
N ASP A 95 12.65 16.25 20.71
CA ASP A 95 11.24 16.66 20.73
C ASP A 95 10.30 15.48 20.44
N LEU A 96 9.00 15.69 20.70
CA LEU A 96 8.01 14.63 20.56
C LEU A 96 7.88 14.13 19.11
N TYR A 97 7.91 15.03 18.12
CA TYR A 97 7.81 14.67 16.71
C TYR A 97 8.99 13.80 16.29
N THR A 98 10.21 14.22 16.61
CA THR A 98 11.41 13.44 16.30
C THR A 98 11.40 12.08 16.99
N THR A 99 10.97 12.02 18.26
CA THR A 99 10.86 10.77 19.01
C THR A 99 9.85 9.81 18.37
N ALA A 100 8.67 10.32 17.99
CA ALA A 100 7.61 9.52 17.36
C ALA A 100 8.02 9.03 15.96
N LEU A 101 8.59 9.91 15.13
CA LEU A 101 9.08 9.58 13.80
C LEU A 101 10.15 8.51 13.84
N ARG A 102 11.12 8.66 14.74
CA ARG A 102 12.16 7.67 14.99
C ARG A 102 11.57 6.33 15.41
N PHE A 103 10.66 6.33 16.39
CA PHE A 103 10.02 5.10 16.88
C PHE A 103 9.34 4.36 15.73
N ARG A 104 8.54 5.08 14.94
CA ARG A 104 7.80 4.51 13.81
C ARG A 104 8.74 3.92 12.78
N LEU A 105 9.72 4.68 12.29
CA LEU A 105 10.64 4.21 11.25
C LEU A 105 11.48 3.03 11.73
N PHE A 106 12.01 3.08 12.96
CA PHE A 106 12.75 1.95 13.51
C PHE A 106 11.90 0.68 13.61
N ARG A 107 10.65 0.77 14.06
CA ARG A 107 9.75 -0.40 14.07
C ARG A 107 9.41 -0.91 12.68
N GLN A 108 9.13 -0.03 11.74
CA GLN A 108 8.83 -0.41 10.35
C GLN A 108 9.99 -1.17 9.70
N HIS A 109 11.23 -0.85 10.08
CA HIS A 109 12.44 -1.50 9.58
C HIS A 109 12.97 -2.62 10.50
N GLY A 110 12.20 -3.05 11.50
CA GLY A 110 12.52 -4.23 12.32
C GLY A 110 13.51 -4.00 13.47
N TYR A 111 13.80 -2.74 13.82
CA TYR A 111 14.62 -2.42 14.99
C TYR A 111 13.79 -2.48 16.28
N GLU A 112 14.41 -2.99 17.34
CA GLU A 112 13.80 -3.04 18.66
C GLU A 112 13.85 -1.66 19.33
N VAL A 113 12.67 -1.08 19.61
CA VAL A 113 12.50 0.18 20.32
C VAL A 113 11.41 0.05 21.38
N SER A 114 11.70 0.53 22.60
CA SER A 114 10.73 0.52 23.71
C SER A 114 9.82 1.74 23.66
N GLN A 115 8.52 1.54 23.94
CA GLN A 115 7.55 2.60 24.22
C GLN A 115 7.99 3.55 25.35
N ASP A 116 8.94 3.14 26.19
CA ASP A 116 9.40 3.93 27.33
C ASP A 116 10.03 5.27 26.94
N MET A 117 10.45 5.43 25.67
CA MET A 117 10.89 6.72 25.14
C MET A 117 9.80 7.79 25.21
N PHE A 118 8.52 7.40 25.28
CA PHE A 118 7.41 8.33 25.38
C PHE A 118 7.08 8.77 26.81
N ARG A 119 7.64 8.12 27.84
CA ARG A 119 7.32 8.42 29.26
C ARG A 119 7.60 9.88 29.63
N GLY A 120 8.64 10.48 29.06
CA GLY A 120 9.00 11.87 29.30
C GLY A 120 7.93 12.88 28.86
N PHE A 121 7.05 12.50 27.93
CA PHE A 121 5.98 13.35 27.39
C PHE A 121 4.64 13.15 28.11
N MET A 122 4.59 12.25 29.08
CA MET A 122 3.38 11.96 29.87
C MET A 122 3.35 12.79 31.15
N ASP A 123 2.14 13.11 31.61
CA ASP A 123 1.90 13.66 32.93
C ASP A 123 1.90 12.53 33.97
N GLU A 124 2.72 12.67 35.01
CA GLU A 124 2.89 11.63 36.04
C GLU A 124 1.63 11.38 36.87
N LYS A 125 0.71 12.35 36.94
CA LYS A 125 -0.51 12.25 37.77
C LYS A 125 -1.67 11.65 36.99
N THR A 126 -1.86 12.09 35.75
CA THR A 126 -2.98 11.61 34.91
C THR A 126 -2.62 10.36 34.13
N GLY A 127 -1.32 10.13 33.88
CA GLY A 127 -0.87 9.08 32.97
C GLY A 127 -1.27 9.34 31.52
N LEU A 128 -1.64 10.57 31.18
CA LEU A 128 -1.96 11.00 29.81
C LEU A 128 -0.82 11.82 29.23
N PHE A 129 -0.80 11.97 27.91
CA PHE A 129 0.12 12.90 27.25
C PHE A 129 -0.20 14.32 27.67
N ARG A 130 0.83 15.11 28.00
CA ARG A 130 0.66 16.47 28.50
C ARG A 130 -0.06 17.31 27.45
N GLU A 131 -1.24 17.84 27.77
CA GLU A 131 -2.00 18.78 26.92
C GLU A 131 -1.32 20.15 26.71
N ASN A 132 -0.05 20.29 27.09
CA ASN A 132 0.65 21.57 27.09
C ASN A 132 0.46 22.29 25.76
N THR A 133 0.33 23.62 25.84
CA THR A 133 0.21 24.63 24.76
C THR A 133 1.29 24.58 23.66
N HIS A 134 2.10 23.53 23.62
CA HIS A 134 3.23 23.31 22.72
C HIS A 134 3.10 22.08 21.83
N ILE A 135 2.21 21.11 22.10
CA ILE A 135 2.03 19.99 21.17
C ILE A 135 1.27 20.50 19.94
N ASN A 136 1.99 20.66 18.83
CA ASN A 136 1.38 21.06 17.58
C ASN A 136 0.71 19.86 16.88
N ILE A 137 -0.18 20.14 15.93
CA ILE A 137 -0.91 19.10 15.19
C ILE A 137 0.05 18.12 14.47
N LYS A 138 1.22 18.59 14.01
CA LYS A 138 2.23 17.74 13.34
C LYS A 138 2.77 16.67 14.30
N GLU A 139 3.11 17.05 15.54
CA GLU A 139 3.53 16.14 16.61
C GLU A 139 2.44 15.14 16.97
N MET A 140 1.19 15.60 17.07
CA MET A 140 0.04 14.72 17.36
C MET A 140 -0.17 13.68 16.27
N LEU A 141 -0.09 14.08 15.00
CA LEU A 141 -0.26 13.17 13.87
C LEU A 141 0.85 12.13 13.82
N GLU A 142 2.10 12.55 14.04
CA GLU A 142 3.24 11.63 14.02
C GLU A 142 3.20 10.64 15.20
N LEU A 143 2.82 11.10 16.41
CA LEU A 143 2.64 10.20 17.55
C LEU A 143 1.45 9.24 17.34
N LEU A 144 0.37 9.70 16.71
CA LEU A 144 -0.76 8.84 16.37
C LEU A 144 -0.32 7.75 15.39
N GLU A 145 0.40 8.11 14.33
CA GLU A 145 0.96 7.13 13.38
C GLU A 145 1.89 6.13 14.07
N ALA A 146 2.79 6.60 14.94
CA ALA A 146 3.68 5.75 15.73
C ALA A 146 2.90 4.79 16.67
N SER A 147 1.82 5.26 17.28
CA SER A 147 0.99 4.46 18.20
C SER A 147 0.37 3.21 17.54
N HIS A 148 0.17 3.25 16.22
CA HIS A 148 -0.36 2.13 15.46
C HIS A 148 0.65 0.99 15.24
N LEU A 149 1.91 1.15 15.66
CA LEU A 149 2.93 0.11 15.70
C LEU A 149 3.11 -0.53 17.07
N GLY A 150 2.23 -0.24 18.03
CA GLY A 150 2.26 -0.86 19.35
C GLY A 150 2.02 -2.37 19.32
N LEU A 151 2.74 -3.08 20.18
CA LEU A 151 2.61 -4.51 20.41
C LEU A 151 1.76 -4.79 21.65
N GLU A 152 1.34 -6.04 21.81
CA GLU A 152 0.59 -6.46 23.00
C GLU A 152 1.39 -6.20 24.29
N GLY A 153 0.75 -5.56 25.27
CA GLY A 153 1.38 -5.14 26.52
C GLY A 153 1.98 -3.72 26.50
N GLU A 154 1.95 -3.03 25.35
CA GLU A 154 2.45 -1.66 25.22
C GLU A 154 1.42 -0.58 25.50
N ASN A 155 1.01 -0.51 26.77
CA ASN A 155 -0.06 0.36 27.24
C ASN A 155 0.15 1.86 26.95
N ILE A 156 1.39 2.36 26.87
CA ILE A 156 1.65 3.79 26.58
C ILE A 156 1.15 4.14 25.18
N LEU A 157 1.32 3.24 24.22
CA LEU A 157 0.92 3.45 22.83
C LEU A 157 -0.61 3.36 22.68
N ASP A 158 -1.26 2.47 23.44
CA ASP A 158 -2.73 2.43 23.50
C ASP A 158 -3.30 3.73 24.09
N VAL A 159 -2.73 4.22 25.19
CA VAL A 159 -3.11 5.51 25.78
C VAL A 159 -2.88 6.66 24.79
N ALA A 160 -1.75 6.68 24.08
CA ALA A 160 -1.45 7.68 23.06
C ALA A 160 -2.53 7.70 21.97
N ARG A 161 -2.85 6.51 21.44
CA ARG A 161 -3.83 6.36 20.36
C ARG A 161 -5.20 6.88 20.74
N ASP A 162 -5.69 6.48 21.92
CA ASP A 162 -7.03 6.85 22.39
C ASP A 162 -7.13 8.35 22.66
N PHE A 163 -6.13 8.90 23.36
CA PHE A 163 -6.04 10.34 23.64
C PHE A 163 -5.97 11.16 22.35
N LEU A 164 -5.03 10.87 21.46
CA LEU A 164 -4.82 11.64 20.23
C LEU A 164 -6.00 11.54 19.28
N THR A 165 -6.64 10.36 19.18
CA THR A 165 -7.84 10.19 18.34
C THR A 165 -8.97 11.09 18.81
N ALA A 166 -9.19 11.22 20.12
CA ALA A 166 -10.21 12.11 20.67
C ALA A 166 -9.85 13.58 20.41
N THR A 167 -8.65 13.99 20.78
CA THR A 167 -8.19 15.39 20.66
C THR A 167 -8.14 15.87 19.21
N LEU A 168 -7.64 15.03 18.28
CA LEU A 168 -7.60 15.38 16.87
C LEU A 168 -9.01 15.54 16.28
N LYS A 169 -9.96 14.67 16.63
CA LYS A 169 -11.36 14.79 16.17
C LYS A 169 -12.01 16.10 16.60
N GLU A 170 -11.77 16.53 17.83
CA GLU A 170 -12.28 17.80 18.36
C GLU A 170 -11.62 19.02 17.68
N SER A 171 -10.36 18.90 17.28
CA SER A 171 -9.61 19.99 16.66
C SER A 171 -10.04 20.32 15.22
N ILE A 172 -10.59 19.37 14.46
CA ILE A 172 -10.83 19.47 13.00
C ILE A 172 -11.53 20.78 12.58
N SER A 173 -12.56 21.19 13.31
CA SER A 173 -13.35 22.39 12.95
C SER A 173 -12.59 23.71 13.08
N SER A 174 -11.47 23.71 13.79
CA SER A 174 -10.65 24.90 14.05
C SER A 174 -9.40 25.01 13.17
N LEU A 175 -9.09 23.97 12.39
CA LEU A 175 -7.90 23.91 11.54
C LEU A 175 -8.15 24.55 10.17
N ASP A 176 -7.05 24.98 9.52
CA ASP A 176 -7.11 25.37 8.12
C ASP A 176 -7.50 24.18 7.22
N SER A 177 -7.95 24.48 6.00
CA SER A 177 -8.51 23.45 5.11
C SER A 177 -7.53 22.35 4.74
N ASP A 178 -6.22 22.60 4.67
CA ASP A 178 -5.27 21.59 4.24
C ASP A 178 -4.80 20.73 5.43
N LEU A 179 -4.58 21.34 6.60
CA LEU A 179 -4.30 20.60 7.83
C LEU A 179 -5.50 19.74 8.28
N ALA A 180 -6.73 20.26 8.16
CA ALA A 180 -7.94 19.48 8.43
C ALA A 180 -8.03 18.22 7.53
N LYS A 181 -7.64 18.32 6.26
CA LYS A 181 -7.60 17.15 5.35
C LYS A 181 -6.57 16.13 5.79
N GLN A 182 -5.39 16.57 6.25
CA GLN A 182 -4.36 15.66 6.78
C GLN A 182 -4.86 14.92 8.03
N VAL A 183 -5.48 15.65 8.96
CA VAL A 183 -6.06 15.05 10.18
C VAL A 183 -7.15 14.03 9.83
N VAL A 184 -8.07 14.37 8.93
CA VAL A 184 -9.11 13.43 8.47
C VAL A 184 -8.49 12.19 7.80
N HIS A 185 -7.46 12.38 6.98
CA HIS A 185 -6.79 11.29 6.27
C HIS A 185 -6.18 10.26 7.21
N VAL A 186 -5.46 10.73 8.25
CA VAL A 186 -4.83 9.85 9.26
C VAL A 186 -5.89 9.18 10.14
N LEU A 187 -6.94 9.90 10.53
CA LEU A 187 -8.03 9.37 11.36
C LEU A 187 -8.91 8.34 10.63
N GLU A 188 -9.02 8.43 9.31
CA GLU A 188 -9.75 7.44 8.51
C GLU A 188 -9.04 6.09 8.52
N LEU A 189 -7.73 6.10 8.23
CA LEU A 189 -6.89 4.91 8.27
C LEU A 189 -5.42 5.32 8.41
N PRO A 190 -4.70 4.83 9.44
CA PRO A 190 -3.30 5.16 9.64
C PRO A 190 -2.43 4.57 8.54
N SER A 191 -1.28 5.20 8.27
CA SER A 191 -0.36 4.83 7.19
C SER A 191 0.02 3.35 7.26
N GLN A 192 0.26 2.81 8.45
CA GLN A 192 0.64 1.40 8.65
C GLN A 192 -0.43 0.38 8.22
N ARG A 193 -1.70 0.78 8.16
CA ARG A 193 -2.82 -0.10 7.76
C ARG A 193 -3.27 0.15 6.32
N ARG A 194 -2.70 1.16 5.67
CA ARG A 194 -3.09 1.57 4.34
C ARG A 194 -2.25 0.82 3.31
N VAL A 195 -2.90 0.46 2.20
CA VAL A 195 -2.20 -0.13 1.05
C VAL A 195 -1.38 0.97 0.38
N GLN A 196 -0.05 0.87 0.48
CA GLN A 196 0.89 1.92 0.10
C GLN A 196 0.58 2.57 -1.25
N TRP A 197 0.44 1.76 -2.31
CA TRP A 197 0.22 2.25 -3.68
C TRP A 197 -0.99 3.18 -3.81
N PHE A 198 -2.07 2.90 -3.07
CA PHE A 198 -3.29 3.72 -3.15
C PHE A 198 -3.15 5.07 -2.45
N ASP A 199 -2.12 5.25 -1.63
CA ASP A 199 -1.83 6.52 -0.95
C ASP A 199 -0.72 7.35 -1.57
N VAL A 200 0.13 6.74 -2.41
CA VAL A 200 1.26 7.45 -3.08
C VAL A 200 0.80 8.73 -3.78
N LYS A 201 -0.33 8.70 -4.50
CA LYS A 201 -0.85 9.90 -5.20
C LYS A 201 -1.27 11.00 -4.22
N TRP A 202 -1.83 10.63 -3.07
CA TRP A 202 -2.17 11.59 -2.02
C TRP A 202 -0.89 12.23 -1.45
N HIS A 203 0.13 11.41 -1.17
CA HIS A 203 1.42 11.89 -0.69
C HIS A 203 2.15 12.77 -1.70
N ILE A 204 2.14 12.45 -3.00
CA ILE A 204 2.72 13.32 -4.04
C ILE A 204 2.06 14.71 -4.00
N ASN A 205 0.73 14.76 -3.93
CA ASN A 205 -0.01 16.03 -3.89
C ASN A 205 0.25 16.81 -2.59
N SER A 206 0.41 16.11 -1.47
CA SER A 206 0.75 16.74 -0.19
C SER A 206 2.19 17.26 -0.18
N TYR A 207 3.13 16.48 -0.69
CA TYR A 207 4.55 16.81 -0.75
C TYR A 207 4.82 17.99 -1.70
N GLU A 208 4.10 18.09 -2.82
CA GLU A 208 4.19 19.24 -3.74
C GLU A 208 3.80 20.57 -3.09
N LYS A 209 3.00 20.55 -2.03
CA LYS A 209 2.60 21.75 -1.27
C LYS A 209 3.56 22.08 -0.12
N ASP A 210 4.49 21.19 0.20
CA ASP A 210 5.41 21.38 1.32
C ASP A 210 6.44 22.47 0.97
N ILE A 211 6.63 23.42 1.89
CA ILE A 211 7.60 24.51 1.74
C ILE A 211 9.06 24.01 1.71
N HIS A 212 9.31 22.82 2.25
CA HIS A 212 10.62 22.15 2.30
C HIS A 212 10.78 21.06 1.25
N MET A 213 9.84 20.95 0.30
CA MET A 213 9.89 19.96 -0.78
C MET A 213 11.23 20.00 -1.52
N ASN A 214 11.79 18.82 -1.79
CA ASN A 214 12.91 18.63 -2.71
C ASN A 214 12.41 18.34 -4.14
N SER A 215 12.85 19.13 -5.11
CA SER A 215 12.33 19.11 -6.48
C SER A 215 12.73 17.84 -7.22
N SER A 216 13.95 17.36 -7.03
CA SER A 216 14.41 16.10 -7.61
C SER A 216 13.61 14.91 -7.07
N LEU A 217 13.32 14.89 -5.77
CA LEU A 217 12.51 13.84 -5.15
C LEU A 217 11.04 13.88 -5.66
N LEU A 218 10.43 15.06 -5.75
CA LEU A 218 9.06 15.19 -6.28
C LEU A 218 8.98 14.75 -7.75
N GLU A 219 9.94 15.17 -8.58
CA GLU A 219 9.98 14.78 -9.98
C GLU A 219 10.16 13.28 -10.14
N LEU A 220 11.06 12.68 -9.34
CA LEU A 220 11.26 11.23 -9.32
C LEU A 220 9.97 10.50 -8.94
N ALA A 221 9.27 10.95 -7.89
CA ALA A 221 8.02 10.34 -7.44
C ALA A 221 6.93 10.40 -8.53
N LYS A 222 6.75 11.55 -9.19
CA LYS A 222 5.79 11.71 -10.30
C LYS A 222 6.15 10.78 -11.48
N LEU A 223 7.43 10.70 -11.82
CA LEU A 223 7.90 9.85 -12.91
C LEU A 223 7.72 8.36 -12.58
N HIS A 224 8.13 7.93 -11.40
CA HIS A 224 7.96 6.56 -10.91
C HIS A 224 6.47 6.17 -10.88
N PHE A 225 5.61 7.02 -10.32
CA PHE A 225 4.17 6.80 -10.29
C PHE A 225 3.59 6.57 -11.70
N ASN A 226 3.97 7.39 -12.68
CA ASN A 226 3.51 7.25 -14.06
C ASN A 226 4.02 5.95 -14.71
N ILE A 227 5.26 5.56 -14.47
CA ILE A 227 5.84 4.31 -14.98
C ILE A 227 5.07 3.11 -14.42
N VAL A 228 4.91 3.04 -13.09
CA VAL A 228 4.15 1.97 -12.44
C VAL A 228 2.71 1.96 -12.95
N GLN A 229 2.04 3.11 -13.00
CA GLN A 229 0.66 3.20 -13.48
C GLN A 229 0.50 2.69 -14.92
N ALA A 230 1.44 2.97 -15.81
CA ALA A 230 1.42 2.46 -17.18
C ALA A 230 1.53 0.93 -17.24
N VAL A 231 2.37 0.32 -16.40
CA VAL A 231 2.47 -1.14 -16.25
C VAL A 231 1.16 -1.72 -15.72
N LEU A 232 0.61 -1.15 -14.65
CA LEU A 232 -0.68 -1.60 -14.08
C LEU A 232 -1.83 -1.52 -15.10
N GLN A 233 -1.89 -0.45 -15.91
CA GLN A 233 -2.88 -0.33 -16.98
C GLN A 233 -2.69 -1.38 -18.09
N LYS A 234 -1.44 -1.73 -18.42
CA LYS A 234 -1.15 -2.83 -19.35
C LYS A 234 -1.63 -4.17 -18.78
N ASP A 235 -1.35 -4.45 -17.53
CA ASP A 235 -1.75 -5.69 -16.86
C ASP A 235 -3.26 -5.84 -16.75
N LEU A 236 -3.96 -4.75 -16.41
CA LEU A 236 -5.41 -4.73 -16.37
C LEU A 236 -6.01 -4.98 -17.75
N ARG A 237 -5.44 -4.39 -18.81
CA ARG A 237 -5.88 -4.64 -20.20
C ARG A 237 -5.69 -6.10 -20.62
N GLU A 238 -4.58 -6.71 -20.22
CA GLU A 238 -4.30 -8.12 -20.50
C GLU A 238 -5.23 -9.05 -19.70
N SER A 239 -5.42 -8.77 -18.42
CA SER A 239 -6.35 -9.52 -17.55
C SER A 239 -7.79 -9.39 -18.04
N SER A 240 -8.18 -8.21 -18.51
CA SER A 240 -9.51 -7.98 -19.12
C SER A 240 -9.71 -8.74 -20.42
N ARG A 241 -8.68 -8.80 -21.28
CA ARG A 241 -8.73 -9.61 -22.51
C ARG A 241 -8.87 -11.10 -22.20
N TRP A 242 -8.08 -11.60 -21.24
CA TRP A 242 -8.22 -12.97 -20.76
C TRP A 242 -9.62 -13.24 -20.21
N TRP A 243 -10.13 -12.37 -19.32
CA TRP A 243 -11.44 -12.55 -18.70
C TRP A 243 -12.57 -12.62 -19.72
N ARG A 244 -12.59 -11.70 -20.70
CA ARG A 244 -13.57 -11.72 -21.80
C ARG A 244 -13.44 -12.97 -22.66
N SER A 245 -12.22 -13.46 -22.90
CA SER A 245 -12.00 -14.66 -23.71
C SER A 245 -12.59 -15.93 -23.11
N LEU A 246 -12.83 -15.95 -21.80
CA LEU A 246 -13.48 -17.08 -21.13
C LEU A 246 -14.99 -17.13 -21.36
N GLY A 247 -15.62 -16.01 -21.76
CA GLY A 247 -17.06 -15.93 -21.97
C GLY A 247 -17.90 -16.25 -20.72
N LEU A 248 -17.31 -16.18 -19.52
CA LEU A 248 -17.97 -16.60 -18.28
C LEU A 248 -19.04 -15.60 -17.84
N THR A 249 -18.85 -14.31 -18.08
CA THR A 249 -19.80 -13.25 -17.71
C THR A 249 -21.16 -13.39 -18.36
N GLU A 250 -21.22 -13.96 -19.58
CA GLU A 250 -22.48 -14.22 -20.29
C GLU A 250 -23.16 -15.51 -19.81
N ASN A 251 -22.38 -16.46 -19.29
CA ASN A 251 -22.85 -17.79 -18.88
C ASN A 251 -23.14 -17.88 -17.37
N LEU A 252 -22.63 -16.95 -16.56
CA LEU A 252 -22.75 -16.90 -15.11
C LEU A 252 -23.58 -15.68 -14.68
N SER A 253 -24.87 -15.67 -15.05
CA SER A 253 -25.76 -14.55 -14.70
C SER A 253 -25.94 -14.35 -13.18
N PHE A 254 -25.60 -15.36 -12.37
CA PHE A 254 -25.62 -15.29 -10.91
C PHE A 254 -24.33 -14.70 -10.31
N ALA A 255 -23.20 -14.78 -11.01
CA ALA A 255 -21.91 -14.36 -10.47
C ALA A 255 -21.62 -12.90 -10.81
N ARG A 256 -21.04 -12.17 -9.86
CA ARG A 256 -20.72 -10.74 -10.04
C ARG A 256 -19.43 -10.59 -10.86
N ASP A 257 -19.46 -9.74 -11.89
CA ASP A 257 -18.23 -9.36 -12.61
C ASP A 257 -17.39 -8.41 -11.75
N ARG A 258 -16.36 -8.96 -11.10
CA ARG A 258 -15.48 -8.27 -10.14
C ARG A 258 -14.02 -8.24 -10.59
N LEU A 259 -13.76 -8.25 -11.90
CA LEU A 259 -12.39 -8.25 -12.42
C LEU A 259 -11.60 -7.02 -11.96
N ALA A 260 -12.20 -5.83 -12.01
CA ALA A 260 -11.53 -4.60 -11.61
C ALA A 260 -11.16 -4.62 -10.13
N GLU A 261 -12.09 -5.06 -9.26
CA GLU A 261 -11.86 -5.20 -7.82
C GLU A 261 -10.81 -6.28 -7.51
N SER A 262 -10.85 -7.41 -8.22
CA SER A 262 -9.85 -8.49 -8.09
C SER A 262 -8.46 -8.02 -8.51
N PHE A 263 -8.39 -7.21 -9.56
CA PHE A 263 -7.14 -6.59 -10.01
C PHE A 263 -6.63 -5.59 -8.98
N MET A 264 -7.49 -4.73 -8.44
CA MET A 264 -7.11 -3.77 -7.39
C MET A 264 -6.61 -4.48 -6.13
N CYS A 265 -7.22 -5.59 -5.72
CA CYS A 265 -6.72 -6.43 -4.63
C CYS A 265 -5.29 -6.94 -4.92
N SER A 266 -5.04 -7.38 -6.15
CA SER A 266 -3.71 -7.84 -6.58
C SER A 266 -2.67 -6.72 -6.63
N VAL A 267 -3.07 -5.52 -7.08
CA VAL A 267 -2.22 -4.31 -7.07
C VAL A 267 -1.84 -3.95 -5.64
N GLY A 268 -2.79 -4.03 -4.70
CA GLY A 268 -2.51 -3.69 -3.31
C GLY A 268 -1.48 -4.60 -2.64
N LEU A 269 -1.27 -5.80 -3.19
CA LEU A 269 -0.27 -6.76 -2.70
C LEU A 269 1.08 -6.66 -3.42
N ALA A 270 1.09 -6.24 -4.69
CA ALA A 270 2.31 -6.25 -5.50
C ALA A 270 2.22 -5.21 -6.63
N PHE A 271 2.32 -3.92 -6.31
CA PHE A 271 2.19 -2.84 -7.29
C PHE A 271 3.46 -2.66 -8.13
N GLU A 272 4.60 -3.14 -7.66
CA GLU A 272 5.92 -2.91 -8.22
C GLU A 272 6.03 -3.53 -9.63
N PRO A 273 6.66 -2.85 -10.62
CA PRO A 273 6.63 -3.26 -12.02
C PRO A 273 7.07 -4.72 -12.28
N GLU A 274 8.07 -5.20 -11.54
CA GLU A 274 8.63 -6.55 -11.60
C GLU A 274 7.61 -7.66 -11.32
N TYR A 275 6.56 -7.37 -10.53
CA TYR A 275 5.56 -8.35 -10.13
C TYR A 275 4.38 -8.49 -11.11
N THR A 276 4.57 -8.10 -12.38
CA THR A 276 3.57 -8.23 -13.45
C THR A 276 2.97 -9.64 -13.55
N CYS A 277 3.80 -10.68 -13.50
CA CYS A 277 3.32 -12.06 -13.58
C CYS A 277 2.46 -12.42 -12.36
N LEU A 278 2.94 -12.09 -11.17
CA LEU A 278 2.26 -12.34 -9.89
C LEU A 278 0.90 -11.63 -9.84
N ARG A 279 0.85 -10.32 -10.12
CA ARG A 279 -0.41 -9.55 -10.15
C ARG A 279 -1.44 -10.17 -11.06
N LYS A 280 -1.04 -10.52 -12.29
CA LYS A 280 -1.97 -11.10 -13.28
C LYS A 280 -2.49 -12.44 -12.81
N TRP A 281 -1.64 -13.32 -12.29
CA TRP A 281 -2.08 -14.61 -11.74
C TRP A 281 -3.00 -14.43 -10.53
N LEU A 282 -2.60 -13.60 -9.59
CA LEU A 282 -3.39 -13.32 -8.39
C LEU A 282 -4.77 -12.75 -8.75
N THR A 283 -4.85 -11.88 -9.76
CA THR A 283 -6.14 -11.35 -10.25
C THR A 283 -7.06 -12.47 -10.73
N LYS A 284 -6.52 -13.43 -11.49
CA LYS A 284 -7.27 -14.61 -11.97
C LYS A 284 -7.73 -15.49 -10.80
N VAL A 285 -6.91 -15.62 -9.78
CA VAL A 285 -7.22 -16.44 -8.60
C VAL A 285 -8.32 -15.78 -7.78
N VAL A 286 -8.19 -14.50 -7.46
CA VAL A 286 -9.17 -13.74 -6.68
C VAL A 286 -10.53 -13.76 -7.36
N ILE A 287 -10.62 -13.51 -8.67
CA ILE A 287 -11.91 -13.53 -9.36
C ILE A 287 -12.54 -14.92 -9.36
N LEU A 288 -11.76 -15.99 -9.43
CA LEU A 288 -12.29 -17.36 -9.35
C LEU A 288 -12.76 -17.71 -7.95
N ILE A 289 -12.04 -17.28 -6.91
CA ILE A 289 -12.49 -17.42 -5.52
C ILE A 289 -13.85 -16.75 -5.36
N LEU A 290 -14.03 -15.53 -5.88
CA LEU A 290 -15.32 -14.83 -5.80
C LEU A 290 -16.46 -15.54 -6.57
N ILE A 291 -16.14 -16.21 -7.68
CA ILE A 291 -17.14 -17.00 -8.42
C ILE A 291 -17.50 -18.26 -7.63
N ILE A 292 -16.51 -18.94 -7.04
CA ILE A 292 -16.76 -20.12 -6.20
C ILE A 292 -17.57 -19.72 -4.96
N ASP A 293 -17.25 -18.59 -4.34
CA ASP A 293 -18.01 -17.98 -3.24
C ASP A 293 -19.48 -17.78 -3.63
N ASP A 294 -19.74 -17.10 -4.76
CA ASP A 294 -21.12 -16.93 -5.29
C ASP A 294 -21.80 -18.30 -5.59
N VAL A 295 -21.02 -19.34 -5.99
CA VAL A 295 -21.54 -20.70 -6.18
C VAL A 295 -21.97 -21.33 -4.86
N TYR A 296 -21.16 -21.24 -3.80
CA TYR A 296 -21.47 -21.86 -2.50
C TYR A 296 -22.55 -21.10 -1.73
N ASP A 297 -22.58 -19.78 -1.84
CA ASP A 297 -23.46 -18.93 -1.02
C ASP A 297 -24.85 -18.75 -1.62
N VAL A 298 -24.96 -18.68 -2.95
CA VAL A 298 -26.21 -18.28 -3.63
C VAL A 298 -26.74 -19.35 -4.58
N TYR A 299 -25.85 -20.02 -5.32
CA TYR A 299 -26.27 -20.81 -6.47
C TYR A 299 -26.46 -22.30 -6.21
N GLY A 300 -25.47 -22.95 -5.59
CA GLY A 300 -25.38 -24.41 -5.51
C GLY A 300 -26.27 -25.01 -4.42
N THR A 301 -26.95 -26.10 -4.75
CA THR A 301 -27.60 -26.94 -3.73
C THR A 301 -26.56 -27.75 -2.95
N LEU A 302 -26.88 -28.16 -1.72
CA LEU A 302 -25.96 -28.93 -0.87
C LEU A 302 -25.39 -30.18 -1.58
N GLU A 303 -26.20 -30.89 -2.36
CA GLU A 303 -25.74 -32.07 -3.11
C GLU A 303 -24.78 -31.71 -4.26
N GLU A 304 -25.08 -30.65 -5.03
CA GLU A 304 -24.17 -30.14 -6.06
C GLU A 304 -22.83 -29.65 -5.46
N LEU A 305 -22.89 -28.96 -4.32
CA LEU A 305 -21.70 -28.47 -3.62
C LEU A 305 -20.84 -29.61 -3.05
N LYS A 306 -21.46 -30.69 -2.55
CA LYS A 306 -20.73 -31.92 -2.17
C LYS A 306 -20.00 -32.52 -3.38
N HIS A 307 -20.67 -32.61 -4.53
CA HIS A 307 -20.04 -33.11 -5.75
C HIS A 307 -18.90 -32.22 -6.22
N PHE A 308 -19.09 -30.90 -6.23
CA PHE A 308 -18.05 -29.93 -6.59
C PHE A 308 -16.85 -30.02 -5.65
N THR A 309 -17.07 -30.03 -4.33
CA THR A 309 -16.01 -30.18 -3.31
C THR A 309 -15.23 -31.48 -3.51
N ASN A 310 -15.93 -32.59 -3.75
CA ASN A 310 -15.32 -33.88 -4.00
C ASN A 310 -14.49 -33.89 -5.30
N ALA A 311 -14.94 -33.20 -6.35
CA ALA A 311 -14.21 -33.07 -7.60
C ALA A 311 -12.90 -32.29 -7.43
N VAL A 312 -12.93 -31.18 -6.67
CA VAL A 312 -11.72 -30.41 -6.33
C VAL A 312 -10.74 -31.25 -5.50
N ASN A 313 -11.21 -31.96 -4.47
CA ASN A 313 -10.38 -32.76 -3.57
C ASN A 313 -9.70 -33.97 -4.22
N ARG A 314 -10.30 -34.54 -5.28
CA ARG A 314 -9.77 -35.75 -5.92
C ARG A 314 -8.67 -35.47 -6.95
N SER A 315 -8.44 -34.22 -7.35
CA SER A 315 -7.49 -33.80 -8.40
C SER A 315 -7.46 -34.70 -9.65
N ALA A 316 -8.56 -35.37 -9.98
CA ALA A 316 -8.59 -36.41 -11.01
C ALA A 316 -9.54 -36.00 -12.14
N LEU A 317 -8.95 -35.48 -13.22
CA LEU A 317 -9.59 -35.21 -14.51
C LEU A 317 -10.13 -36.48 -15.22
N GLN A 318 -10.07 -37.66 -14.61
CA GLN A 318 -10.39 -38.90 -15.32
C GLN A 318 -11.89 -39.18 -15.50
N ASN A 319 -12.81 -38.49 -14.82
CA ASN A 319 -14.24 -38.84 -14.85
C ASN A 319 -15.20 -37.63 -14.85
N ILE A 320 -14.92 -36.57 -15.62
CA ILE A 320 -15.93 -35.52 -15.88
C ILE A 320 -16.38 -35.62 -17.34
N THR A 321 -17.41 -36.42 -17.58
CA THR A 321 -18.09 -36.47 -18.89
C THR A 321 -18.97 -35.24 -19.07
N ALA A 322 -18.88 -34.64 -20.25
CA ALA A 322 -19.41 -33.31 -20.60
C ALA A 322 -20.94 -33.30 -20.84
N GLU A 323 -21.74 -33.86 -19.93
CA GLU A 323 -23.18 -34.02 -20.18
C GLU A 323 -24.08 -32.97 -19.48
N ASN A 324 -23.54 -32.03 -18.70
CA ASN A 324 -24.35 -30.93 -18.15
C ASN A 324 -23.64 -29.57 -18.20
N PHE A 325 -24.35 -28.54 -18.65
CA PHE A 325 -23.87 -27.16 -18.80
C PHE A 325 -23.25 -26.58 -17.49
N GLN A 326 -23.78 -26.99 -16.33
CA GLN A 326 -23.23 -26.67 -14.99
C GLN A 326 -21.81 -27.20 -14.75
N TYR A 327 -21.41 -28.30 -15.40
CA TYR A 327 -20.07 -28.86 -15.28
C TYR A 327 -19.04 -28.14 -16.14
N LYS A 328 -19.41 -27.34 -17.14
CA LYS A 328 -18.43 -26.52 -17.90
C LYS A 328 -17.83 -25.41 -17.04
N ILE A 329 -18.61 -24.84 -16.13
CA ILE A 329 -18.14 -23.86 -15.15
C ILE A 329 -17.20 -24.55 -14.17
N GLY A 330 -17.61 -25.71 -13.64
CA GLY A 330 -16.77 -26.57 -12.82
C GLY A 330 -15.48 -27.01 -13.52
N LEU A 331 -15.52 -27.32 -14.83
CA LEU A 331 -14.36 -27.72 -15.63
C LEU A 331 -13.41 -26.54 -15.89
N ASN A 332 -13.94 -25.35 -16.18
CA ASN A 332 -13.12 -24.14 -16.34
C ASN A 332 -12.47 -23.73 -15.01
N ILE A 333 -13.21 -23.82 -13.90
CA ILE A 333 -12.69 -23.57 -12.56
C ILE A 333 -11.65 -24.65 -12.18
N LEU A 334 -11.91 -25.94 -12.43
CA LEU A 334 -10.95 -27.03 -12.19
C LEU A 334 -9.71 -26.94 -13.09
N LEU A 335 -9.85 -26.52 -14.35
CA LEU A 335 -8.71 -26.32 -15.26
C LEU A 335 -7.81 -25.19 -14.76
N ILE A 336 -8.38 -24.12 -14.20
CA ILE A 336 -7.61 -23.02 -13.63
C ILE A 336 -7.02 -23.40 -12.25
N LEU A 337 -7.75 -24.18 -11.43
CA LEU A 337 -7.24 -24.74 -10.15
C LEU A 337 -6.13 -25.80 -10.37
N ASN A 338 -6.18 -26.58 -11.46
CA ASN A 338 -5.10 -27.52 -11.78
C ASN A 338 -3.84 -26.80 -12.32
N PHE A 339 -4.00 -25.67 -13.00
CA PHE A 339 -2.88 -24.78 -13.31
C PHE A 339 -2.22 -24.23 -12.01
N TRP A 340 -3.02 -24.04 -10.96
CA TRP A 340 -2.61 -23.64 -9.61
C TRP A 340 -1.68 -24.66 -8.95
N VAL A 341 -2.03 -25.96 -9.01
CA VAL A 341 -1.20 -27.05 -8.47
C VAL A 341 0.12 -27.18 -9.24
N GLY A 342 0.08 -27.02 -10.57
CA GLY A 342 1.28 -27.07 -11.41
C GLY A 342 2.24 -25.88 -11.20
N PHE A 343 1.72 -24.68 -10.93
CA PHE A 343 2.54 -23.47 -10.75
C PHE A 343 3.29 -23.46 -9.40
N PHE A 344 2.68 -23.97 -8.31
CA PHE A 344 3.35 -24.10 -7.01
C PHE A 344 4.39 -25.22 -6.98
N LEU A 345 4.17 -26.32 -7.70
CA LEU A 345 5.16 -27.41 -7.86
C LEU A 345 6.39 -27.04 -8.69
N VAL A 346 6.36 -25.91 -9.41
CA VAL A 346 7.50 -25.39 -10.19
C VAL A 346 8.26 -24.28 -9.43
N LEU A 347 7.64 -23.71 -8.39
CA LEU A 347 8.22 -22.66 -7.53
C LEU A 347 8.68 -23.16 -6.16
N THR A 348 8.53 -24.46 -5.89
CA THR A 348 9.15 -25.20 -4.77
C THR A 348 10.11 -26.22 -5.35
#